data_AF-A0A9E0YCJ1-F1
#
_entry.id   AF-A0A9E0YCJ1-F1
#
_cell.length_a   1.000
_cell.length_b   1.000
_cell.length_c   1.000
_cell.angle_alpha   90.00
_cell.angle_beta   90.00
_cell.angle_gamma   90.00
#
_symmetry.space_group_name_H-M   'P 1'
#
loop_
_entity.id
_entity.type
_entity.pdbx_description
1 polymer ?
#
loop_
_entity_poly.entity_id
_entity_poly.type
_entity_poly.pdbx_seq_one_letter_code
_entity_poly.pdbx_strand_id
1 'polypeptide(L)'
;MSKKKGKFDLNEFVKNGTVKDGQDLFFVSNPKMTCKITKQPNGEFKVVSNGETLTIHAFATKCLGMDPPDHATKWVRTEKGVTLYDIWHAEDDYSYAA
;
A
#
# COMPACT_ATOMS: atom_id res chain seq x y z
N MET A 1 -13.03 -8.22 18.79
CA MET A 1 -12.45 -8.26 17.43
C MET A 1 -12.45 -6.83 16.91
N SER A 2 -11.35 -6.13 17.13
CA SER A 2 -11.28 -4.68 16.94
C SER A 2 -11.31 -4.35 15.45
N LYS A 3 -12.44 -3.80 14.99
CA LYS A 3 -12.57 -3.07 13.72
C LYS A 3 -11.29 -2.27 13.51
N LYS A 4 -10.53 -2.51 12.44
CA LYS A 4 -9.34 -1.70 12.11
C LYS A 4 -9.79 -0.31 11.63
N LYS A 5 -10.45 0.46 12.50
CA LYS A 5 -10.58 1.92 12.44
C LYS A 5 -9.23 2.54 12.82
N GLY A 6 -8.21 2.27 12.02
CA GLY A 6 -6.86 2.77 12.21
C GLY A 6 -6.44 3.63 11.03
N LYS A 7 -5.33 4.36 11.16
CA LYS A 7 -4.61 4.90 10.01
C LYS A 7 -3.80 3.75 9.40
N PHE A 8 -3.75 3.65 8.08
CA PHE A 8 -2.87 2.67 7.42
C PHE A 8 -1.41 2.91 7.80
N ASP A 9 -0.71 1.85 8.20
CA ASP A 9 0.72 1.86 8.49
C ASP A 9 1.45 0.79 7.67
N LEU A 10 2.32 1.24 6.76
CA LEU A 10 3.13 0.35 5.91
C LEU A 10 4.12 -0.47 6.75
N ASN A 11 4.61 0.06 7.87
CA ASN A 11 5.55 -0.66 8.73
C ASN A 11 4.89 -1.88 9.35
N GLU A 12 3.65 -1.74 9.81
CA GLU A 12 2.89 -2.82 10.40
C GLU A 12 2.62 -3.92 9.36
N PHE A 13 2.29 -3.51 8.13
CA PHE A 13 2.09 -4.42 7.00
C PHE A 13 3.32 -5.25 6.66
N VAL A 14 4.51 -4.64 6.67
CA VAL A 14 5.76 -5.37 6.44
C VAL A 14 6.08 -6.28 7.62
N LYS A 15 5.90 -5.81 8.85
CA LYS A 15 6.15 -6.61 10.07
C LYS A 15 5.21 -7.81 10.20
N ASN A 16 3.95 -7.67 9.80
CA ASN A 16 2.95 -8.74 9.79
C ASN A 16 3.15 -9.73 8.63
N GLY A 17 4.12 -9.48 7.73
CA GLY A 17 4.44 -10.36 6.60
C GLY A 17 3.44 -10.26 5.44
N THR A 18 2.49 -9.32 5.51
CA THR A 18 1.49 -9.05 4.47
C THR A 18 2.14 -8.61 3.16
N VAL A 19 3.17 -7.78 3.27
CA VAL A 19 4.06 -7.37 2.18
C VAL A 19 5.50 -7.47 2.66
N LYS A 20 6.46 -7.49 1.75
CA LYS A 20 7.87 -7.69 2.08
C LYS A 20 8.72 -6.49 1.67
N ASP A 21 9.86 -6.33 2.34
CA ASP A 21 10.92 -5.45 1.87
C ASP A 21 11.40 -5.91 0.48
N GLY A 22 11.60 -4.95 -0.43
CA GLY A 22 11.95 -5.21 -1.83
C GLY A 22 10.78 -5.63 -2.73
N GLN A 23 9.57 -5.80 -2.18
CA GLN A 23 8.40 -6.17 -2.97
C GLN A 23 7.95 -5.04 -3.89
N ASP A 24 7.62 -5.40 -5.13
CA ASP A 24 7.05 -4.48 -6.11
C ASP A 24 5.53 -4.34 -5.92
N LEU A 25 5.10 -3.09 -6.01
CA LEU A 25 3.72 -2.64 -6.00
C LEU A 25 3.45 -1.87 -7.29
N PHE A 26 2.20 -1.91 -7.70
CA PHE A 26 1.74 -1.40 -8.99
C PHE A 26 0.62 -0.41 -8.76
N PHE A 27 0.57 0.64 -9.57
CA PHE A 27 -0.57 1.53 -9.60
C PHE A 27 -1.76 0.83 -10.26
N VAL A 28 -2.96 0.98 -9.70
CA VAL A 28 -4.16 0.25 -10.13
C VAL A 28 -4.52 0.55 -11.58
N SER A 29 -4.54 1.82 -11.99
CA SER A 29 -4.91 2.22 -13.35
C SER A 29 -3.79 2.08 -14.38
N ASN A 30 -2.53 1.95 -13.94
CA ASN A 30 -1.40 1.82 -14.87
C ASN A 30 -0.30 0.89 -14.29
N PRO A 31 -0.18 -0.36 -14.78
CA PRO A 31 0.82 -1.30 -14.29
C PRO A 31 2.26 -0.92 -14.64
N LYS A 32 2.48 0.07 -15.52
CA LYS A 32 3.83 0.60 -15.80
C LYS A 32 4.34 1.53 -14.69
N MET A 33 3.44 2.05 -13.84
CA MET A 33 3.81 2.87 -12.70
C MET A 33 3.97 1.95 -11.49
N THR A 34 5.23 1.68 -11.16
CA THR A 34 5.59 0.73 -10.11
C THR A 34 6.38 1.41 -9.01
N CYS A 35 6.21 0.93 -7.78
CA CYS A 35 7.07 1.30 -6.67
C CYS A 35 7.52 0.07 -5.91
N LYS A 36 8.71 0.14 -5.31
CA LYS A 36 9.31 -0.93 -4.53
C LYS A 36 9.30 -0.57 -3.05
N ILE A 37 8.80 -1.45 -2.20
CA ILE A 37 8.92 -1.26 -0.74
C ILE A 37 10.40 -1.31 -0.36
N THR A 38 10.86 -0.33 0.42
CA THR A 38 12.22 -0.32 0.93
C THR A 38 12.27 0.12 2.38
N LYS A 39 13.11 -0.55 3.16
CA LYS A 39 13.47 -0.13 4.50
C LYS A 39 14.44 1.06 4.48
N GLN A 40 14.06 2.12 5.17
CA GLN A 40 14.88 3.31 5.35
C GLN A 40 15.89 3.11 6.51
N PRO A 41 16.98 3.89 6.56
CA PRO A 41 17.98 3.80 7.62
C PRO A 41 17.43 4.02 9.04
N ASN A 42 16.33 4.77 9.16
CA ASN A 42 15.63 5.00 10.44
C ASN A 42 14.74 3.81 10.87
N GLY A 43 14.68 2.74 10.09
CA GLY A 43 13.87 1.56 10.36
C GLY A 43 12.43 1.65 9.86
N GLU A 44 12.01 2.77 9.26
CA GLU A 44 10.70 2.90 8.63
C GLU A 44 10.67 2.29 7.22
N PHE A 45 9.51 1.82 6.79
CA PHE A 45 9.27 1.36 5.43
C PHE A 45 8.62 2.47 4.61
N LYS A 46 9.20 2.70 3.42
CA LYS A 46 8.69 3.64 2.40
C LYS A 46 8.65 2.92 1.06
N VAL A 47 8.19 3.62 0.02
CA VAL A 47 8.23 3.10 -1.35
C VAL A 47 9.17 3.92 -2.20
N VAL A 48 9.93 3.25 -3.06
CA VAL A 48 10.81 3.90 -4.04
C VAL A 48 10.19 3.78 -5.42
N SER A 49 10.05 4.91 -6.11
CA SER A 49 9.57 4.98 -7.49
C SER A 49 10.49 5.91 -8.28
N ASN A 50 11.04 5.43 -9.40
CA ASN A 50 11.98 6.18 -10.24
C ASN A 50 13.17 6.79 -9.47
N GLY A 51 13.68 6.08 -8.45
CA GLY A 51 14.80 6.55 -7.62
C GLY A 51 14.41 7.53 -6.50
N GLU A 52 13.15 7.96 -6.44
CA GLU A 52 12.65 8.81 -5.35
C GLU A 52 12.00 7.98 -4.24
N THR A 53 12.33 8.29 -2.99
CA THR A 53 11.71 7.66 -1.81
C THR A 53 10.48 8.45 -1.39
N LEU A 54 9.31 7.81 -1.43
CA LEU A 54 7.99 8.40 -1.22
C LEU A 54 7.21 7.61 -0.15
N THR A 55 6.13 8.20 0.38
CA THR A 55 5.08 7.43 1.06
C THR A 55 4.10 6.85 0.05
N ILE A 56 3.29 5.85 0.44
CA ILE A 56 2.21 5.31 -0.41
C ILE A 56 1.27 6.41 -0.89
N HIS A 57 0.96 7.37 -0.02
CA HIS A 57 0.13 8.52 -0.37
C HIS A 57 0.81 9.40 -1.43
N ALA A 58 2.05 9.81 -1.22
CA ALA A 58 2.79 10.60 -2.20
C ALA A 58 2.97 9.88 -3.56
N PHE A 59 3.16 8.56 -3.54
CA PHE A 59 3.17 7.75 -4.77
C PHE A 59 1.82 7.79 -5.49
N ALA A 60 0.70 7.58 -4.78
CA ALA A 60 -0.64 7.64 -5.36
C ALA A 60 -0.94 9.05 -5.93
N THR A 61 -0.64 10.11 -5.19
CA THR A 61 -0.78 11.51 -5.63
C THR A 61 0.02 11.77 -6.91
N LYS A 62 1.27 11.29 -6.96
CA LYS A 62 2.13 11.43 -8.14
C LYS A 62 1.61 10.68 -9.35
N CYS A 63 1.03 9.49 -9.14
CA CYS A 63 0.44 8.69 -10.22
C CYS A 63 -0.87 9.29 -10.75
N LEU A 64 -1.69 9.86 -9.85
CA LEU A 64 -2.97 10.49 -10.20
C LEU A 64 -2.81 11.91 -10.75
N GLY A 65 -1.72 12.62 -10.41
CA GLY A 65 -1.55 14.04 -10.71
C GLY A 65 -2.43 14.97 -9.84
N MET A 66 -3.11 14.41 -8.84
CA MET A 66 -3.98 15.10 -7.89
C MET A 66 -4.02 14.34 -6.57
N ASP A 67 -4.56 14.96 -5.52
CA ASP A 67 -4.82 14.25 -4.27
C ASP A 67 -5.78 13.07 -4.52
N PRO A 68 -5.47 11.87 -4.02
CA PRO A 68 -6.35 10.73 -4.18
C PRO A 68 -7.77 11.05 -3.65
N PRO A 69 -8.84 10.82 -4.44
CA PRO A 69 -10.21 11.12 -4.01
C PRO A 69 -10.70 10.24 -2.85
N ASP A 70 -9.93 9.21 -2.49
CA ASP A 70 -10.18 8.26 -1.42
C ASP A 70 -8.81 7.77 -0.90
N HIS A 71 -8.79 6.81 0.02
CA HIS A 71 -7.59 6.31 0.65
C HIS A 71 -6.53 5.83 -0.37
N ALA A 72 -5.30 6.33 -0.26
CA ALA A 72 -4.21 6.08 -1.22
C ALA A 72 -3.93 4.59 -1.46
N THR A 73 -4.17 3.74 -0.46
CA THR A 73 -3.99 2.28 -0.55
C THR A 73 -4.95 1.59 -1.52
N LYS A 74 -6.07 2.24 -1.90
CA LYS A 74 -6.98 1.74 -2.95
C LYS A 74 -6.38 1.87 -4.35
N TRP A 75 -5.38 2.73 -4.51
CA TRP A 75 -4.74 3.03 -5.79
C TRP A 75 -3.45 2.25 -6.01
N VAL A 76 -3.03 1.46 -5.02
CA VAL A 76 -1.79 0.68 -5.05
C VAL A 76 -2.13 -0.79 -4.82
N ARG A 77 -1.70 -1.64 -5.75
CA ARG A 77 -1.96 -3.08 -5.74
C ARG A 77 -0.69 -3.91 -5.78
N THR A 78 -0.81 -5.13 -5.31
CA THR A 78 0.22 -6.16 -5.46
C THR A 78 0.21 -6.74 -6.86
N GLU A 79 1.24 -7.52 -7.20
CA GLU A 79 1.30 -8.29 -8.45
C GLU A 79 0.06 -9.17 -8.67
N LYS A 80 -0.52 -9.69 -7.59
CA LYS A 80 -1.75 -10.51 -7.59
C LYS A 80 -3.02 -9.75 -7.94
N GLY A 81 -2.94 -8.44 -8.17
CA GLY A 81 -4.09 -7.60 -8.51
C GLY A 81 -4.86 -7.06 -7.30
N VAL A 82 -4.55 -7.51 -6.08
CA VAL A 82 -5.23 -7.09 -4.85
C VAL A 82 -4.66 -5.77 -4.33
N THR A 83 -5.52 -4.81 -3.97
CA THR A 83 -5.10 -3.51 -3.44
C THR A 83 -4.60 -3.62 -2.00
N LEU A 84 -3.72 -2.71 -1.59
CA LEU A 84 -3.31 -2.64 -0.18
C LEU A 84 -4.49 -2.37 0.75
N TYR A 85 -5.52 -1.67 0.25
CA TYR A 85 -6.75 -1.43 1.00
C TYR A 85 -7.53 -2.71 1.27
N ASP A 86 -7.69 -3.57 0.25
CA ASP A 86 -8.40 -4.84 0.39
C ASP A 86 -7.66 -5.75 1.36
N ILE A 87 -6.33 -5.81 1.28
CA ILE A 87 -5.53 -6.64 2.18
C ILE A 87 -5.64 -6.13 3.63
N TRP A 88 -5.76 -4.82 3.82
CA TRP A 88 -5.94 -4.23 5.14
C TRP A 88 -7.25 -4.61 5.81
N HIS A 89 -8.30 -4.65 4.99
CA HIS A 89 -9.67 -4.93 5.44
C HIS A 89 -10.08 -6.39 5.16
N ALA A 90 -9.15 -7.25 4.71
CA ALA A 90 -9.43 -8.65 4.40
C ALA A 90 -9.96 -9.44 5.61
N GLU A 91 -9.66 -8.98 6.84
CA GLU A 91 -10.20 -9.54 8.07
C GLU A 91 -11.61 -9.01 8.42
N ASP A 92 -12.01 -7.85 7.90
CA ASP A 92 -13.38 -7.32 8.04
C ASP A 92 -14.35 -8.00 7.05
N ASP A 93 -13.87 -8.38 5.84
CA ASP A 93 -14.71 -8.96 4.78
C ASP A 93 -15.15 -10.42 5.05
N TYR A 94 -14.38 -11.19 5.83
CA TYR A 94 -14.76 -12.55 6.26
C TYR A 94 -15.90 -12.59 7.30
N SER A 95 -16.34 -11.43 7.81
CA SER A 95 -17.38 -11.34 8.84
C SER A 95 -18.78 -10.99 8.31
N TYR A 96 -18.94 -10.73 7.01
CA TYR A 96 -20.25 -10.45 6.39
C TYR A 96 -20.82 -11.62 5.58
N ALA A 97 -20.14 -12.77 5.56
CA ALA A 97 -20.57 -13.97 4.83
C ALA A 97 -20.71 -15.23 5.72
N ALA A 98 -21.06 -15.06 7.00
CA ALA A 98 -21.36 -16.15 7.94
C ALA A 98 -22.77 -16.03 8.52
#